data_AF-A0A3C1Q248-F1
#
_entry.id   AF-A0A3C1Q248-F1
#
_cell.length_a   1.000
_cell.length_b   1.000
_cell.length_c   1.000
_cell.angle_alpha   90.00
_cell.angle_beta   90.00
_cell.angle_gamma   90.00
#
_symmetry.space_group_name_H-M   'P 1'
#
loop_
_entity.id
_entity.type
_entity.pdbx_description
1 polymer ?
#
loop_
_entity_poly.entity_id
_entity_poly.type
_entity_poly.pdbx_seq_one_letter_code
_entity_poly.pdbx_strand_id
1 'polypeptide(L)'
;SGNDNPDSKNNLHTNFKLAKSGEYLALMAPDESITSAFGPAGSSYPNQSNDVSYGIHPVTDNVVFFENPTPGAKNNEDGIARVAPIEVSPTRGLYQSTQKITLSTSTLGATIYYTTDGSSPLTNTGNPSANATAYTSPISLRKTTVIRSAATANKFEPSPWESHTYLLLDIDNANANGTDSNGLNDPILQQTRPAGYGNFPSGDYNM
;
A
#
# COMPACT_ATOMS: atom_id res chain seq x y z
N SER A 1 17.17 -23.17 7.95
CA SER A 1 16.91 -21.96 8.74
C SER A 1 16.22 -22.39 10.03
N GLY A 2 16.67 -21.92 11.19
CA GLY A 2 15.99 -22.20 12.46
C GLY A 2 16.42 -23.45 13.24
N ASN A 3 17.57 -24.04 12.92
CA ASN A 3 18.15 -25.19 13.62
C ASN A 3 19.49 -24.84 14.29
N ASP A 4 19.67 -23.57 14.66
CA ASP A 4 20.91 -22.99 15.18
C ASP A 4 22.15 -23.14 14.29
N ASN A 5 21.99 -23.62 13.05
CA ASN A 5 23.08 -23.63 12.08
C ASN A 5 23.22 -22.24 11.46
N PRO A 6 24.41 -21.63 11.54
CA PRO A 6 24.71 -20.40 10.83
C PRO A 6 24.66 -20.62 9.31
N ASP A 7 24.39 -19.57 8.55
CA ASP A 7 24.62 -19.60 7.10
C ASP A 7 26.12 -19.63 6.75
N SER A 8 26.45 -19.65 5.46
CA SER A 8 27.83 -19.63 4.97
C SER A 8 28.62 -18.35 5.35
N LYS A 9 27.94 -17.33 5.89
CA LYS A 9 28.53 -16.08 6.41
C LYS A 9 28.48 -16.03 7.94
N ASN A 10 28.16 -17.14 8.60
CA ASN A 10 28.06 -17.30 10.04
C ASN A 10 26.91 -16.48 10.70
N ASN A 11 25.89 -16.09 9.95
CA ASN A 11 24.71 -15.43 10.53
C ASN A 11 23.70 -16.47 11.02
N LEU A 12 23.14 -16.24 12.21
CA LEU A 12 22.02 -17.00 12.73
C LEU A 12 20.70 -16.53 12.10
N HIS A 13 19.80 -17.46 11.86
CA HIS A 13 18.49 -17.20 11.26
C HIS A 13 17.38 -17.67 12.18
N THR A 14 16.33 -16.87 12.30
CA THR A 14 15.11 -17.27 13.01
C THR A 14 14.46 -18.48 12.32
N ASN A 15 13.75 -19.29 13.09
CA ASN A 15 12.92 -20.39 12.59
C ASN A 15 11.52 -19.94 12.13
N PHE A 16 11.21 -18.64 12.27
CA PHE A 16 9.96 -18.03 11.84
C PHE A 16 10.22 -16.87 10.87
N LYS A 17 9.16 -16.46 10.17
CA LYS A 17 9.14 -15.30 9.29
C LYS A 17 8.08 -14.33 9.79
N LEU A 18 8.38 -13.04 9.67
CA LEU A 18 7.46 -11.96 9.98
C LEU A 18 6.60 -11.55 8.77
N ALA A 19 5.32 -11.27 9.00
CA ALA A 19 4.39 -10.76 8.00
C ALA A 19 4.77 -9.33 7.60
N LYS A 20 4.99 -9.09 6.30
CA LYS A 20 5.31 -7.74 5.81
C LYS A 20 4.21 -6.72 6.16
N SER A 21 2.97 -7.17 6.31
CA SER A 21 1.80 -6.33 6.58
C SER A 21 1.56 -6.00 8.05
N GLY A 22 2.35 -6.54 8.97
CA GLY A 22 2.08 -6.42 10.41
C GLY A 22 1.61 -7.71 11.05
N GLU A 23 2.11 -7.95 12.27
CA GLU A 23 1.55 -8.89 13.24
C GLU A 23 2.00 -8.50 14.66
N TYR A 24 1.69 -9.32 15.66
CA TYR A 24 2.22 -9.17 17.01
C TYR A 24 3.57 -9.87 17.14
N LEU A 25 4.57 -9.18 17.67
CA LEU A 25 5.89 -9.75 17.97
C LEU A 25 6.28 -9.37 19.40
N ALA A 26 6.67 -10.37 20.20
CA ALA A 26 7.12 -10.14 21.56
C ALA A 26 8.39 -10.94 21.89
N LEU A 27 9.25 -10.33 22.70
CA LEU A 27 10.33 -10.99 23.40
C LEU A 27 9.85 -11.28 24.83
N MET A 28 9.87 -12.55 25.23
CA MET A 28 9.41 -13.00 26.55
C MET A 28 10.58 -13.53 27.38
N ALA A 29 10.55 -13.24 28.68
CA ALA A 29 11.46 -13.81 29.65
C ALA A 29 11.05 -15.26 30.01
N PRO A 30 11.93 -16.06 30.65
CA PRO A 30 11.61 -17.44 31.03
C PRO A 30 10.44 -17.60 32.01
N ASP A 31 10.07 -16.53 32.73
CA ASP A 31 8.91 -16.47 33.60
C ASP A 31 7.60 -16.07 32.88
N GLU A 32 7.64 -16.08 31.54
CA GLU A 32 6.54 -15.70 30.63
C GLU A 32 6.18 -14.21 30.66
N SER A 33 6.94 -13.36 31.35
CA SER A 33 6.74 -11.92 31.27
C SER A 33 7.20 -11.33 29.93
N ILE A 34 6.46 -10.36 29.40
CA ILE A 34 6.82 -9.66 28.15
C ILE A 34 7.92 -8.64 28.47
N THR A 35 9.11 -8.85 27.90
CA THR A 35 10.25 -7.93 28.02
C THR A 35 10.15 -6.77 27.02
N SER A 36 9.68 -7.05 25.81
CA SER A 36 9.45 -6.05 24.77
C SER A 36 8.42 -6.57 23.77
N ALA A 37 7.63 -5.67 23.18
CA ALA A 37 6.65 -6.07 22.18
C ALA A 37 6.40 -4.98 21.13
N PHE A 38 6.08 -5.42 19.93
CA PHE A 38 5.54 -4.62 18.83
C PHE A 38 4.13 -5.10 18.50
N GLY A 39 3.19 -4.17 18.33
CA GLY A 39 1.76 -4.47 18.22
C GLY A 39 1.03 -4.83 19.54
N PRO A 40 1.37 -4.27 20.73
CA PRO A 40 0.67 -4.63 21.97
C PRO A 40 -0.83 -4.25 21.92
N ALA A 41 -1.60 -4.80 22.86
CA ALA A 41 -3.03 -4.50 23.04
C ALA A 41 -3.92 -4.81 21.80
N GLY A 42 -3.60 -5.87 21.06
CA GLY A 42 -4.37 -6.30 19.89
C GLY A 42 -4.10 -5.48 18.63
N SER A 43 -3.01 -4.71 18.60
CA SER A 43 -2.52 -4.04 17.40
C SER A 43 -1.49 -4.91 16.66
N SER A 44 -0.91 -4.39 15.59
CA SER A 44 0.19 -5.02 14.85
C SER A 44 1.24 -3.96 14.57
N TYR A 45 2.50 -4.38 14.38
CA TYR A 45 3.49 -3.45 13.82
C TYR A 45 3.06 -3.02 12.40
N PRO A 46 3.46 -1.84 11.91
CA PRO A 46 2.97 -1.33 10.64
C PRO A 46 3.57 -2.10 9.44
N ASN A 47 3.04 -1.87 8.23
CA ASN A 47 3.66 -2.36 7.00
C ASN A 47 5.17 -2.08 6.97
N GLN A 48 5.97 -3.13 6.77
CA GLN A 48 7.42 -3.05 6.75
C GLN A 48 7.94 -2.74 5.34
N SER A 49 8.97 -1.89 5.26
CA SER A 49 9.68 -1.58 4.03
C SER A 49 10.97 -2.40 3.93
N ASN A 50 11.43 -2.64 2.71
CA ASN A 50 12.73 -3.25 2.52
C ASN A 50 13.82 -2.28 3.00
N ASP A 51 14.92 -2.83 3.54
CA ASP A 51 16.11 -2.07 3.97
C ASP A 51 15.84 -0.98 5.03
N VAL A 52 14.69 -1.03 5.70
CA VAL A 52 14.32 -0.15 6.80
C VAL A 52 13.85 -1.01 7.96
N SER A 53 14.50 -0.86 9.12
CA SER A 53 14.09 -1.56 10.33
C SER A 53 13.11 -0.71 11.15
N TYR A 54 12.20 -1.37 11.87
CA TYR A 54 11.26 -0.74 12.78
C TYR A 54 11.67 -1.08 14.22
N GLY A 55 11.85 -0.06 15.07
CA GLY A 55 12.40 -0.28 16.41
C GLY A 55 12.23 0.91 17.34
N ILE A 56 12.75 0.79 18.55
CA ILE A 56 12.67 1.82 19.59
C ILE A 56 13.87 2.77 19.49
N HIS A 57 13.61 4.08 19.54
CA HIS A 57 14.64 5.11 19.57
C HIS A 57 15.40 5.08 20.90
N PRO A 58 16.75 5.01 20.90
CA PRO A 58 17.55 4.71 22.11
C PRO A 58 17.49 5.78 23.22
N VAL A 59 17.00 6.99 22.90
CA VAL A 59 16.92 8.12 23.84
C VAL A 59 15.48 8.53 24.18
N THR A 60 14.54 8.35 23.25
CA THR A 60 13.18 8.91 23.39
C THR A 60 12.14 7.84 23.69
N ASP A 61 12.52 6.56 23.60
CA ASP A 61 11.65 5.39 23.70
C ASP A 61 10.46 5.38 22.70
N ASN A 62 10.43 6.32 21.77
CA ASN A 62 9.46 6.34 20.69
C ASN A 62 9.79 5.25 19.67
N VAL A 63 8.75 4.69 19.06
CA VAL A 63 8.95 3.76 17.94
C VAL A 63 9.21 4.54 16.67
N VAL A 64 10.30 4.20 15.98
CA VAL A 64 10.85 4.88 14.81
C VAL A 64 11.31 3.87 13.76
N PHE A 65 11.69 4.38 12.59
CA PHE A 65 12.30 3.61 11.53
C PHE A 65 13.79 3.96 11.41
N PHE A 66 14.64 2.96 11.17
CA PHE A 66 16.07 3.15 10.94
C PHE A 66 16.44 2.67 9.54
N GLU A 67 17.05 3.57 8.76
CA GLU A 67 17.56 3.28 7.41
C GLU A 67 18.99 2.73 7.43
N ASN A 68 19.74 3.01 8.50
CA ASN A 68 21.10 2.54 8.68
C ASN A 68 21.12 1.32 9.63
N PRO A 69 21.49 0.12 9.15
CA PRO A 69 21.56 -1.05 10.01
C PRO A 69 22.74 -0.96 10.99
N THR A 70 22.52 -1.38 12.24
CA THR A 70 23.51 -1.37 13.33
C THR A 70 23.81 -2.78 13.86
N PRO A 71 24.22 -3.74 13.00
CA PRO A 71 24.41 -5.13 13.41
C PRO A 71 25.47 -5.25 14.52
N GLY A 72 25.11 -5.94 15.61
CA GLY A 72 26.00 -6.15 16.76
C GLY A 72 26.18 -4.93 17.69
N ALA A 73 25.47 -3.82 17.42
CA ALA A 73 25.50 -2.61 18.24
C ALA A 73 24.07 -2.21 18.64
N LYS A 74 23.96 -1.22 19.55
CA LYS A 74 22.67 -0.56 19.83
C LYS A 74 22.26 0.30 18.63
N ASN A 75 20.94 0.47 18.44
CA ASN A 75 20.42 1.48 17.53
C ASN A 75 20.99 2.86 17.89
N ASN A 76 21.26 3.65 16.86
CA ASN A 76 21.72 5.03 16.92
C ASN A 76 20.56 6.01 17.08
N GLU A 77 20.85 7.29 17.28
CA GLU A 77 19.87 8.37 17.48
C GLU A 77 19.33 8.95 16.16
N ASP A 78 19.65 8.34 15.01
CA ASP A 78 19.18 8.80 13.69
C ASP A 78 17.82 8.23 13.29
N GLY A 79 17.16 7.50 14.20
CA GLY A 79 15.86 6.90 13.95
C GLY A 79 14.80 7.95 13.65
N ILE A 80 14.05 7.74 12.57
CA ILE A 80 13.12 8.74 12.04
C ILE A 80 11.68 8.32 12.31
N ALA A 81 10.88 9.25 12.83
CA ALA A 81 9.44 9.07 12.94
C ALA A 81 8.81 9.18 11.54
N ARG A 82 7.94 8.23 11.18
CA ARG A 82 7.27 8.18 9.87
C ARG A 82 5.77 8.19 10.05
N VAL A 83 5.05 8.86 9.16
CA VAL A 83 3.59 8.79 9.11
C VAL A 83 3.16 7.34 8.87
N ALA A 84 2.17 6.87 9.64
CA ALA A 84 1.66 5.52 9.53
C ALA A 84 1.09 5.27 8.10
N PRO A 85 1.13 4.01 7.62
CA PRO A 85 0.55 3.65 6.33
C PRO A 85 -0.90 4.14 6.17
N ILE A 86 -1.31 4.29 4.90
CA ILE A 86 -2.68 4.69 4.59
C ILE A 86 -3.57 3.45 4.58
N GLU A 87 -4.59 3.46 5.42
CA GLU A 87 -5.66 2.49 5.38
C GLU A 87 -6.67 2.89 4.30
N VAL A 88 -7.04 1.94 3.43
CA VAL A 88 -7.89 2.17 2.27
C VAL A 88 -9.10 1.23 2.32
N SER A 89 -10.31 1.77 2.22
CA SER A 89 -11.55 1.00 2.22
C SER A 89 -12.56 1.55 1.21
N PRO A 90 -13.28 0.71 0.45
CA PRO A 90 -13.08 -0.73 0.31
C PRO A 90 -11.72 -1.04 -0.33
N THR A 91 -11.23 -2.28 -0.20
CA THR A 91 -9.92 -2.66 -0.76
C THR A 91 -9.95 -2.74 -2.29
N ARG A 92 -8.78 -2.82 -2.92
CA ARG A 92 -8.62 -2.98 -4.38
C ARG A 92 -9.38 -4.20 -4.87
N GLY A 93 -9.92 -4.16 -6.08
CA GLY A 93 -10.66 -5.31 -6.62
C GLY A 93 -11.54 -4.98 -7.80
N LEU A 94 -12.35 -5.99 -8.18
CA LEU A 94 -13.41 -5.88 -9.19
C LEU A 94 -14.71 -5.44 -8.52
N TYR A 95 -15.36 -4.45 -9.12
CA TYR A 95 -16.64 -3.92 -8.68
C TYR A 95 -17.56 -3.71 -9.88
N GLN A 96 -18.84 -4.06 -9.73
CA GLN A 96 -19.86 -3.85 -10.76
C GLN A 96 -20.73 -2.61 -10.48
N SER A 97 -20.30 -1.75 -9.56
CA SER A 97 -21.02 -0.53 -9.18
C SER A 97 -20.05 0.57 -8.73
N THR A 98 -20.53 1.81 -8.70
CA THR A 98 -19.77 2.97 -8.20
C THR A 98 -19.24 2.70 -6.79
N GLN A 99 -17.96 2.94 -6.57
CA GLN A 99 -17.32 2.77 -5.26
C GLN A 99 -17.04 4.11 -4.58
N LYS A 100 -17.17 4.15 -3.26
CA LYS A 100 -16.78 5.28 -2.42
C LYS A 100 -15.57 4.89 -1.60
N ILE A 101 -14.40 5.43 -1.94
CA ILE A 101 -13.14 5.10 -1.30
C ILE A 101 -12.86 6.06 -0.16
N THR A 102 -12.64 5.51 1.03
CA THR A 102 -12.18 6.21 2.23
C THR A 102 -10.71 5.93 2.46
N LEU A 103 -9.96 6.99 2.74
CA LEU A 103 -8.56 6.93 3.15
C LEU A 103 -8.44 7.38 4.60
N SER A 104 -7.62 6.69 5.40
CA SER A 104 -7.30 7.09 6.76
C SER A 104 -5.86 6.75 7.14
N THR A 105 -5.37 7.35 8.22
CA THR A 105 -4.09 7.02 8.84
C THR A 105 -4.22 7.23 10.34
N SER A 106 -3.50 6.43 11.14
CA SER A 106 -3.50 6.55 12.60
C SER A 106 -2.63 7.70 13.11
N THR A 107 -1.81 8.32 12.26
CA THR A 107 -1.01 9.49 12.63
C THR A 107 -1.87 10.74 12.72
N LEU A 108 -2.13 11.20 13.94
CA LEU A 108 -2.88 12.43 14.20
C LEU A 108 -2.20 13.64 13.55
N GLY A 109 -3.00 14.50 12.90
CA GLY A 109 -2.50 15.71 12.24
C GLY A 109 -1.80 15.48 10.89
N ALA A 110 -1.76 14.24 10.38
CA ALA A 110 -1.26 13.96 9.05
C ALA A 110 -2.25 14.42 7.95
N THR A 111 -1.72 14.93 6.85
CA THR A 111 -2.50 15.22 5.63
C THR A 111 -2.27 14.09 4.63
N ILE A 112 -3.36 13.44 4.20
CA ILE A 112 -3.32 12.41 3.15
C ILE A 112 -3.46 13.08 1.79
N TYR A 113 -2.61 12.69 0.85
CA TYR A 113 -2.66 13.10 -0.56
C TYR A 113 -2.89 11.88 -1.45
N TYR A 114 -3.63 12.07 -2.53
CA TYR A 114 -3.90 11.01 -3.49
C TYR A 114 -3.90 11.50 -4.94
N THR A 115 -3.73 10.56 -5.86
CA THR A 115 -3.87 10.75 -7.31
C THR A 115 -4.77 9.66 -7.88
N THR A 116 -5.40 9.93 -9.03
CA THR A 116 -6.29 8.98 -9.72
C THR A 116 -5.81 8.65 -11.15
N ASP A 117 -4.70 9.25 -11.56
CA ASP A 117 -4.08 9.12 -12.89
C ASP A 117 -2.88 8.14 -12.89
N GLY A 118 -2.58 7.53 -11.74
CA GLY A 118 -1.42 6.65 -11.54
C GLY A 118 -0.10 7.37 -11.27
N SER A 119 -0.06 8.70 -11.26
CA SER A 119 1.13 9.46 -10.86
C SER A 119 1.40 9.37 -9.35
N SER A 120 2.63 9.64 -8.91
CA SER A 120 2.94 9.60 -7.47
C SER A 120 2.28 10.78 -6.73
N PRO A 121 1.69 10.57 -5.54
CA PRO A 121 1.06 11.64 -4.76
C PRO A 121 2.05 12.58 -4.09
N LEU A 122 3.30 12.12 -3.86
CA LEU A 122 4.38 12.92 -3.31
C LEU A 122 5.60 12.90 -4.25
N THR A 123 6.41 13.95 -4.20
CA THR A 123 7.77 13.99 -4.76
C THR A 123 8.71 13.13 -3.92
N ASN A 124 9.90 12.84 -4.46
CA ASN A 124 10.95 12.13 -3.70
C ASN A 124 11.44 12.90 -2.46
N THR A 125 11.11 14.19 -2.34
CA THR A 125 11.40 15.03 -1.18
C THR A 125 10.22 15.13 -0.19
N GLY A 126 9.17 14.34 -0.40
CA GLY A 126 8.02 14.26 0.51
C GLY A 126 6.99 15.38 0.36
N ASN A 127 7.11 16.25 -0.65
CA ASN A 127 6.11 17.30 -0.90
C ASN A 127 4.98 16.78 -1.81
N PRO A 128 3.75 17.33 -1.74
CA PRO A 128 2.69 16.99 -2.69
C PRO A 128 3.13 17.20 -4.14
N SER A 129 2.84 16.24 -5.01
CA SER A 129 3.10 16.38 -6.44
C SER A 129 2.08 17.31 -7.10
N ALA A 130 2.35 17.73 -8.34
CA ALA A 130 1.45 18.64 -9.08
C ALA A 130 0.05 18.05 -9.34
N ASN A 131 -0.07 16.72 -9.39
CA ASN A 131 -1.33 16.02 -9.65
C ASN A 131 -2.01 15.56 -8.35
N ALA A 132 -1.38 15.80 -7.19
CA ALA A 132 -1.87 15.34 -5.91
C ALA A 132 -3.05 16.18 -5.43
N THR A 133 -4.07 15.49 -4.92
CA THR A 133 -5.22 16.10 -4.26
C THR A 133 -5.18 15.77 -2.77
N ALA A 134 -5.38 16.77 -1.91
CA ALA A 134 -5.53 16.54 -0.48
C ALA A 134 -6.87 15.83 -0.20
N TYR A 135 -6.83 14.75 0.56
CA TYR A 135 -8.02 13.98 0.91
C TYR A 135 -8.80 14.69 2.03
N THR A 136 -10.02 15.11 1.72
CA THR A 136 -10.93 15.78 2.66
C THR A 136 -12.31 15.12 2.73
N SER A 137 -12.63 14.27 1.77
CA SER A 137 -13.91 13.54 1.68
C SER A 137 -13.74 12.26 0.85
N PRO A 138 -14.65 11.27 0.98
CA PRO A 138 -14.56 10.01 0.23
C PRO A 138 -14.52 10.21 -1.29
N ILE A 139 -13.68 9.43 -1.98
CA ILE A 139 -13.46 9.52 -3.43
C ILE A 139 -14.49 8.64 -4.15
N SER A 140 -15.31 9.24 -5.02
CA SER A 140 -16.30 8.50 -5.81
C SER A 140 -15.70 8.00 -7.12
N LEU A 141 -15.59 6.69 -7.29
CA LEU A 141 -15.09 6.04 -8.50
C LEU A 141 -16.24 5.50 -9.34
N ARG A 142 -16.31 5.94 -10.59
CA ARG A 142 -17.35 5.55 -11.56
C ARG A 142 -16.81 4.77 -12.77
N LYS A 143 -15.50 4.56 -12.83
CA LYS A 143 -14.82 3.80 -13.87
C LYS A 143 -13.54 3.21 -13.30
N THR A 144 -12.93 2.28 -14.04
CA THR A 144 -11.66 1.66 -13.66
C THR A 144 -10.61 2.74 -13.37
N THR A 145 -10.07 2.74 -12.15
CA THR A 145 -9.19 3.80 -11.64
C THR A 145 -8.10 3.21 -10.76
N VAL A 146 -6.89 3.74 -10.89
CA VAL A 146 -5.80 3.50 -9.95
C VAL A 146 -5.75 4.66 -8.97
N ILE A 147 -5.86 4.38 -7.67
CA ILE A 147 -5.60 5.35 -6.61
C ILE A 147 -4.20 5.11 -6.09
N ARG A 148 -3.36 6.15 -6.08
CA ARG A 148 -2.10 6.15 -5.32
C ARG A 148 -2.20 7.18 -4.20
N SER A 149 -1.77 6.82 -3.00
CA SER A 149 -1.91 7.68 -1.82
C SER A 149 -0.69 7.62 -0.90
N ALA A 150 -0.40 8.74 -0.25
CA ALA A 150 0.60 8.84 0.82
C ALA A 150 0.26 10.05 1.71
N ALA A 151 0.79 10.10 2.92
CA ALA A 151 0.54 11.18 3.85
C ALA A 151 1.82 11.82 4.38
N THR A 152 1.70 13.08 4.77
CA THR A 152 2.77 13.88 5.38
C THR A 152 2.30 14.44 6.71
N ALA A 153 3.23 14.63 7.64
CA ALA A 153 2.99 15.31 8.90
C ALA A 153 4.25 16.11 9.29
N ASN A 154 4.07 17.18 10.06
CA ASN A 154 5.18 18.04 10.45
C ASN A 154 6.20 17.26 11.30
N LYS A 155 7.49 17.29 10.91
CA LYS A 155 8.60 16.56 11.55
C LYS A 155 8.54 15.03 11.44
N PHE A 156 7.71 14.50 10.53
CA PHE A 156 7.68 13.07 10.22
C PHE A 156 8.11 12.88 8.77
N GLU A 157 8.80 11.77 8.52
CA GLU A 157 8.95 11.26 7.17
C GLU A 157 7.58 10.87 6.59
N PRO A 158 7.37 11.04 5.28
CA PRO A 158 6.13 10.64 4.65
C PRO A 158 5.83 9.15 4.84
N SER A 159 4.53 8.83 4.81
CA SER A 159 4.10 7.43 4.82
C SER A 159 4.67 6.69 3.61
N PRO A 160 4.77 5.35 3.68
CA PRO A 160 4.93 4.55 2.47
C PRO A 160 3.86 4.90 1.44
N TRP A 161 4.18 4.73 0.16
CA TRP A 161 3.22 4.93 -0.92
C TRP A 161 2.32 3.70 -1.03
N GLU A 162 1.01 3.94 -1.01
CA GLU A 162 0.00 2.92 -1.25
C GLU A 162 -0.53 3.01 -2.68
N SER A 163 -0.85 1.87 -3.29
CA SER A 163 -1.39 1.81 -4.66
C SER A 163 -2.50 0.75 -4.74
N HIS A 164 -3.70 1.19 -5.13
CA HIS A 164 -4.91 0.39 -5.19
C HIS A 164 -5.57 0.53 -6.57
N THR A 165 -5.76 -0.59 -7.26
CA THR A 165 -6.44 -0.63 -8.56
C THR A 165 -7.88 -1.10 -8.36
N TYR A 166 -8.83 -0.29 -8.81
CA TYR A 166 -10.24 -0.62 -8.82
C TYR A 166 -10.67 -0.86 -10.25
N LEU A 167 -11.01 -2.11 -10.57
CA LEU A 167 -11.60 -2.48 -11.84
C LEU A 167 -13.11 -2.29 -11.68
N LEU A 168 -13.67 -1.29 -12.35
CA LEU A 168 -15.11 -1.09 -12.40
C LEU A 168 -15.57 -1.58 -13.77
N LEU A 169 -16.28 -2.70 -13.77
CA LEU A 169 -16.80 -3.34 -14.98
C LEU A 169 -18.20 -3.89 -14.71
N ASP A 170 -19.16 -3.51 -15.52
CA ASP A 170 -20.51 -4.10 -15.53
C ASP A 170 -20.50 -5.31 -16.48
N ILE A 171 -20.05 -6.46 -16.00
CA ILE A 171 -19.91 -7.67 -16.84
C ILE A 171 -21.27 -8.31 -17.19
N ASP A 172 -22.29 -8.08 -16.36
CA ASP A 172 -23.60 -8.71 -16.53
C ASP A 172 -24.53 -7.90 -17.46
N ASN A 173 -24.32 -6.59 -17.56
CA ASN A 173 -25.13 -5.69 -18.41
C ASN A 173 -24.33 -5.01 -19.53
N ALA A 174 -23.15 -5.55 -19.86
CA ALA A 174 -22.39 -5.09 -21.01
C ALA A 174 -23.16 -5.35 -22.32
N ASN A 175 -23.32 -4.32 -23.14
CA ASN A 175 -23.77 -4.46 -24.52
C ASN A 175 -22.69 -5.17 -25.35
N ALA A 176 -23.06 -5.71 -26.51
CA ALA A 176 -22.12 -6.40 -27.41
C ALA A 176 -20.95 -5.52 -27.91
N ASN A 177 -21.07 -4.19 -27.83
CA ASN A 177 -20.00 -3.23 -28.14
C ASN A 177 -19.07 -2.93 -26.95
N GLY A 178 -19.25 -3.62 -25.82
CA GLY A 178 -18.47 -3.45 -24.60
C GLY A 178 -18.85 -2.24 -23.75
N THR A 179 -19.96 -1.53 -24.01
CA THR A 179 -20.44 -0.41 -23.16
C THR A 179 -21.60 -0.85 -22.26
N ASP A 180 -21.88 -0.13 -21.18
CA ASP A 180 -23.09 -0.34 -20.36
C ASP A 180 -23.83 0.98 -20.07
N SER A 181 -25.07 0.89 -19.59
CA SER A 181 -25.91 2.06 -19.29
C SER A 181 -25.49 2.84 -18.05
N ASN A 182 -24.72 2.21 -17.15
CA ASN A 182 -24.18 2.83 -15.94
C ASN A 182 -22.85 3.56 -16.20
N GLY A 183 -22.27 3.39 -17.40
CA GLY A 183 -21.02 4.00 -17.84
C GLY A 183 -19.79 3.43 -17.14
N LEU A 184 -19.83 2.18 -16.64
CA LEU A 184 -18.68 1.55 -15.99
C LEU A 184 -17.67 1.02 -17.02
N ASN A 185 -18.18 0.48 -18.12
CA ASN A 185 -17.43 -0.02 -19.26
C ASN A 185 -17.32 1.07 -20.32
N ASP A 186 -16.10 1.51 -20.58
CA ASP A 186 -15.76 2.22 -21.81
C ASP A 186 -15.57 1.19 -22.94
N PRO A 187 -15.84 1.55 -24.22
CA PRO A 187 -15.58 0.64 -25.34
C PRO A 187 -14.14 0.16 -25.26
N ILE A 188 -13.95 -1.16 -25.09
CA ILE A 188 -12.62 -1.76 -25.18
C ILE A 188 -12.11 -1.33 -26.56
N LEU A 189 -10.98 -0.61 -26.56
CA LEU A 189 -10.34 0.03 -27.71
C LEU A 189 -10.81 -0.61 -29.00
N GLN A 190 -11.46 0.20 -29.86
CA GLN A 190 -11.68 -0.14 -31.25
C GLN A 190 -10.50 -0.98 -31.71
N GLN A 191 -10.74 -2.22 -32.07
CA GLN A 191 -9.89 -2.89 -33.04
C GLN A 191 -10.10 -2.07 -34.31
N THR A 192 -9.41 -0.92 -34.41
CA THR A 192 -9.41 -0.12 -35.61
C THR A 192 -8.83 -1.03 -36.65
N ARG A 193 -9.72 -1.52 -37.52
CA ARG A 193 -9.37 -2.33 -38.69
C ARG A 193 -8.17 -1.65 -39.35
N PRO A 194 -7.01 -2.34 -39.49
CA PRO A 194 -5.97 -1.82 -40.35
C PRO A 194 -6.58 -1.57 -41.74
N ALA A 195 -6.27 -0.43 -42.35
CA ALA A 195 -6.78 -0.10 -43.68
C ALA A 195 -6.42 -1.22 -44.67
N GLY A 196 -7.42 -1.86 -45.29
CA GLY A 196 -7.22 -2.90 -46.30
C GLY A 196 -7.82 -4.28 -46.00
N TYR A 197 -8.30 -4.55 -44.78
CA TYR A 197 -9.01 -5.80 -44.49
C TYR A 197 -10.48 -5.69 -44.93
N GLY A 198 -10.92 -6.59 -45.82
CA GLY A 198 -12.29 -6.62 -46.39
C GLY A 198 -13.40 -6.86 -45.35
N ASN A 199 -14.66 -6.79 -45.79
CA ASN A 199 -15.79 -7.13 -44.92
C ASN A 199 -15.78 -8.62 -44.61
N PHE A 200 -15.55 -8.98 -43.35
CA PHE A 200 -15.86 -10.32 -42.90
C PHE A 200 -17.39 -10.47 -42.86
N PRO A 201 -17.97 -11.52 -43.47
CA PRO A 201 -19.37 -11.86 -43.25
C PRO A 201 -19.54 -12.10 -41.76
N SER A 202 -20.52 -11.46 -41.13
CA SER A 202 -20.82 -11.65 -39.71
C SER A 202 -20.93 -13.14 -39.40
N GLY A 203 -20.15 -13.65 -38.46
CA GLY A 203 -20.22 -15.06 -38.10
C GLY A 203 -19.37 -15.45 -36.91
N ASP A 204 -18.07 -15.14 -36.92
CA ASP A 204 -17.15 -15.76 -35.96
C ASP A 204 -16.39 -14.73 -35.13
N TYR A 205 -17.01 -14.30 -34.04
CA TYR A 205 -16.28 -13.84 -32.85
C TYR A 205 -16.61 -14.85 -31.74
N ASN A 206 -15.90 -15.98 -31.74
CA ASN A 206 -15.92 -16.86 -30.57
C ASN A 206 -15.01 -16.28 -29.50
N MET A 207 -15.56 -16.27 -28.28
CA MET A 207 -14.93 -15.95 -26.99
C MET A 207 -13.58 -16.63 -26.79
#